data_AF-A0A960D4B0-F1
#
_entry.id   AF-A0A960D4B0-F1
#
_cell.length_a   1.000
_cell.length_b   1.000
_cell.length_c   1.000
_cell.angle_alpha   90.00
_cell.angle_beta   90.00
_cell.angle_gamma   90.00
#
_symmetry.space_group_name_H-M   'P 1'
#
loop_
_entity.id
_entity.type
_entity.pdbx_description
1 polymer ?
#
loop_
_entity_poly.entity_id
_entity_poly.type
_entity_poly.pdbx_seq_one_letter_code
_entity_poly.pdbx_strand_id
1 'polypeptide(L)' 'MTREAILVAAERLFAEHGVFAVSNRQVSEAAGQGNNAAVGYHFGTKTDLVRAIEHKHAIPVEKLREQRVAEMGSDSTE' A
#
# COMPACT_ATOMS: atom_id res chain seq x y z
N MET A 1 9.51 -1.20 -12.29
CA MET A 1 10.11 -2.23 -11.42
C MET A 1 10.42 -1.68 -10.04
N THR A 2 11.22 -0.62 -9.90
CA THR A 2 11.64 -0.09 -8.59
C THR A 2 10.50 0.43 -7.70
N ARG A 3 9.56 1.21 -8.24
CA ARG A 3 8.44 1.77 -7.46
C ARG A 3 7.55 0.70 -6.82
N GLU A 4 7.17 -0.33 -7.58
CA GLU A 4 6.31 -1.42 -7.07
C GLU A 4 7.06 -2.28 -6.05
N ALA A 5 8.34 -2.58 -6.28
CA ALA A 5 9.17 -3.32 -5.32
C ALA A 5 9.27 -2.59 -3.98
N ILE A 6 9.46 -1.27 -4.01
CA ILE A 6 9.44 -0.43 -2.81
C ILE A 6 8.08 -0.47 -2.11
N LEU A 7 6.98 -0.40 -2.88
CA LEU A 7 5.64 -0.42 -2.32
C LEU A 7 5.34 -1.73 -1.59
N VAL A 8 5.67 -2.87 -2.21
CA VAL A 8 5.48 -4.21 -1.63
C VAL A 8 6.38 -4.43 -0.40
N ALA A 9 7.65 -4.00 -0.47
CA ALA A 9 8.56 -4.10 0.66
C ALA A 9 8.09 -3.23 1.85
N ALA A 10 7.65 -2.01 1.57
CA ALA A 10 7.13 -1.09 2.58
C ALA A 10 5.87 -1.65 3.24
N GLU A 11 4.92 -2.13 2.45
CA GLU A 11 3.68 -2.74 2.93
C GLU A 11 3.97 -3.87 3.91
N ARG A 12 4.84 -4.82 3.52
CA ARG A 12 5.22 -5.94 4.37
C ARG A 12 5.88 -5.48 5.67
N LEU A 13 6.89 -4.61 5.59
CA LEU A 13 7.62 -4.15 6.78
C LEU A 13 6.73 -3.34 7.72
N PHE A 14 5.85 -2.50 7.19
CA PHE A 14 4.90 -1.72 7.99
C PHE A 14 3.88 -2.62 8.69
N ALA A 15 3.42 -3.69 8.03
CA ALA A 15 2.51 -4.66 8.65
C ALA A 15 3.20 -5.49 9.74
N GLU A 16 4.44 -5.91 9.53
CA GLU A 16 5.17 -6.78 10.47
C GLU A 16 5.75 -6.02 11.67
N HIS A 17 6.16 -4.75 11.49
CA HIS A 17 6.92 -4.01 12.50
C HIS A 17 6.28 -2.69 12.92
N GLY A 18 5.19 -2.29 12.27
CA GLY A 18 4.55 -1.01 12.49
C GLY A 18 5.22 0.13 11.71
N VAL A 19 4.38 1.08 11.26
CA VAL A 19 4.83 2.20 10.42
C VAL A 19 5.97 2.96 11.08
N PHE A 20 5.87 3.34 12.36
CA PHE A 20 6.89 4.18 13.01
C PHE A 20 8.26 3.52 13.19
N ALA A 21 8.33 2.19 13.30
CA ALA A 21 9.58 1.47 13.53
C ALA A 21 10.42 1.27 12.25
N VAL A 22 9.83 1.44 11.07
CA VAL A 22 10.48 1.15 9.78
C VAL A 22 10.99 2.44 9.13
N SER A 23 12.27 2.49 8.79
CA SER A 23 12.90 3.61 8.08
C SER A 23 12.87 3.43 6.55
N ASN A 24 12.99 4.53 5.80
CA ASN A 24 13.10 4.48 4.34
C ASN A 24 14.31 3.68 3.85
N ARG A 25 15.39 3.64 4.64
CA ARG A 25 16.57 2.80 4.35
C ARG A 25 16.21 1.31 4.37
N GLN A 26 15.54 0.86 5.43
CA GLN A 26 15.12 -0.54 5.56
C GLN A 26 14.17 -0.94 4.41
N VAL A 27 13.29 -0.02 4.00
CA VAL A 27 12.43 -0.25 2.83
C VAL A 27 13.24 -0.35 1.54
N SER A 28 14.19 0.57 1.29
CA SER A 28 15.08 0.50 0.11
C SER A 28 15.84 -0.83 0.07
N GLU A 29 16.42 -1.25 1.19
CA GLU A 29 17.19 -2.48 1.30
C GLU A 29 16.32 -3.72 1.05
N ALA A 30 15.14 -3.78 1.68
CA ALA A 30 14.18 -4.88 1.46
C ALA A 30 13.65 -4.92 0.02
N ALA A 31 13.59 -3.76 -0.66
CA ALA A 31 13.25 -3.66 -2.08
C ALA A 31 14.44 -3.95 -3.02
N GLY A 32 15.59 -4.39 -2.49
CA GLY A 32 16.80 -4.67 -3.26
C GLY A 32 17.45 -3.43 -3.88
N GLN A 33 17.18 -2.23 -3.34
CA GLN A 33 17.73 -0.98 -3.85
C GLN A 33 19.02 -0.62 -3.10
N GLY A 34 20.13 -0.52 -3.83
CA GLY A 34 21.41 -0.05 -3.26
C GLY A 34 21.42 1.45 -2.94
N ASN A 35 20.40 2.21 -3.38
CA ASN A 35 20.27 3.64 -3.12
C ASN A 35 19.14 3.92 -2.11
N ASN A 36 19.51 4.46 -0.95
CA ASN A 36 18.58 4.81 0.12
C ASN A 36 17.67 6.02 -0.22
N ALA A 37 18.00 6.78 -1.27
CA ALA A 37 17.17 7.86 -1.76
C ALA A 37 15.99 7.35 -2.63
N ALA A 38 15.96 6.08 -3.03
CA ALA A 38 14.96 5.55 -3.95
C ALA A 38 13.52 5.69 -3.41
N VAL A 39 13.31 5.46 -2.10
CA VAL A 39 11.99 5.64 -1.48
C VAL A 39 11.55 7.10 -1.55
N GLY A 40 12.43 8.03 -1.17
CA GLY A 40 12.14 9.47 -1.21
C GLY A 40 11.90 9.98 -2.64
N TYR A 41 12.65 9.47 -3.61
CA TYR A 41 12.48 9.83 -5.02
C TYR A 41 11.12 9.38 -5.58
N HIS A 42 10.66 8.17 -5.24
CA HIS A 42 9.43 7.62 -5.79
C HIS A 42 8.15 8.00 -5.05
N PHE A 43 8.25 8.27 -3.75
CA PHE A 43 7.10 8.48 -2.87
C PHE A 43 7.15 9.79 -2.09
N GLY A 44 8.28 10.50 -2.05
CA GLY A 44 8.40 11.71 -1.24
C GLY A 44 8.52 11.34 0.24
N THR A 45 7.43 11.50 0.99
CA THR A 45 7.44 11.26 2.45
C THR A 45 6.98 9.85 2.82
N LYS A 46 7.24 9.47 4.08
CA LYS A 46 6.72 8.22 4.64
C LYS A 46 5.19 8.20 4.68
N THR A 47 4.56 9.35 4.92
CA THR A 47 3.09 9.50 4.88
C THR A 47 2.55 9.25 3.47
N ASP A 48 3.23 9.76 2.45
CA ASP A 48 2.84 9.56 1.05
C ASP A 48 3.01 8.09 0.62
N LEU A 49 4.04 7.41 1.13
CA LEU A 49 4.21 5.98 0.94
C LEU A 49 3.06 5.18 1.57
N VAL A 50 2.63 5.54 2.79
CA VAL A 50 1.45 4.92 3.42
C VAL A 50 0.18 5.17 2.62
N ARG A 51 -0.04 6.41 2.14
CA ARG A 51 -1.18 6.73 1.26
C ARG A 51 -1.14 5.94 -0.04
N ALA A 52 0.05 5.72 -0.62
CA ALA A 52 0.18 4.92 -1.83
C ALA A 52 -0.20 3.45 -1.61
N ILE A 53 0.13 2.87 -0.44
CA ILE A 53 -0.28 1.51 -0.06
C ILE A 53 -1.80 1.47 0.15
N GLU A 54 -2.36 2.44 0.87
CA GLU A 54 -3.80 2.54 1.11
C GLU A 54 -4.58 2.65 -0.22
N HIS A 55 -4.16 3.54 -1.12
CA HIS A 55 -4.80 3.71 -2.42
C HIS A 55 -4.74 2.45 -3.30
N LYS A 56 -3.63 1.69 -3.25
CA LYS A 56 -3.50 0.40 -3.95
C LYS A 56 -4.58 -0.59 -3.52
N HIS A 57 -4.96 -0.59 -2.24
CA HIS A 57 -5.98 -1.48 -1.69
C HIS A 57 -7.39 -0.92 -1.75
N ALA A 58 -7.55 0.41 -1.72
CA ALA A 58 -8.84 1.07 -1.78
C ALA A 58 -9.64 0.66 -3.03
N ILE A 59 -8.98 0.53 -4.19
CA ILE A 59 -9.66 0.17 -5.44
C ILE A 59 -10.28 -1.25 -5.39
N PRO A 60 -9.52 -2.33 -5.06
CA PRO A 60 -10.11 -3.65 -4.86
C PRO A 60 -11.19 -3.69 -3.77
N VAL A 61 -10.97 -3.01 -2.64
CA VAL A 61 -11.92 -2.98 -1.52
C VAL A 61 -13.22 -2.32 -1.93
N GLU A 62 -13.16 -1.19 -2.64
CA GLU A 62 -14.34 -0.47 -3.09
C GLU A 62 -15.15 -1.31 -4.09
N LYS A 63 -14.48 -1.98 -5.03
CA LYS A 63 -15.16 -2.88 -5.97
C LYS A 63 -15.91 -4.02 -5.25
N LEU A 64 -15.29 -4.62 -4.23
CA LEU A 64 -15.93 -5.66 -3.42
C LEU A 64 -17.10 -5.10 -2.60
N ARG A 65 -16.98 -3.85 -2.12
CA ARG A 65 -18.03 -3.16 -1.39
C ARG A 65 -19.25 -2.91 -2.28
N GLU A 66 -19.04 -2.39 -3.49
CA GLU A 66 -20.10 -2.16 -4.48
C GLU A 66 -20.85 -3.45 -4.82
N GLN A 67 -20.12 -4.55 -5.04
CA GLN A 67 -20.71 -5.87 -5.32
C GLN A 67 -21.63 -6.33 -4.17
N ARG A 68 -21.15 -6.28 -2.92
CA ARG A 68 -21.95 -6.68 -1.76
C ARG A 68 -23.17 -5.78 -1.53
N VAL A 69 -23.04 -4.48 -1.77
CA VAL A 69 -24.18 -3.54 -1.67
C VAL A 69 -25.23 -3.83 -2.74
N ALA A 70 -24.82 -4.16 -3.96
CA ALA A 70 -25.72 -4.53 -5.04
C ALA A 70 -26.50 -5.84 -4.73
N GLU A 71 -25.81 -6.84 -4.16
CA GLU A 71 -26.43 -8.11 -3.73
C GLU A 71 -27.53 -7.90 -2.67
N MET A 72 -27.31 -7.00 -1.70
CA MET A 72 -28.34 -6.70 -0.68
C MET A 72 -29.53 -5.91 -1.23
N GLY A 73 -29.32 -5.11 -2.28
CA GLY A 73 -30.38 -4.34 -2.94
C GLY A 73 -31.32 -5.21 -3.78
N SER A 74 -30.82 -6.32 -4.34
CA SER A 74 -31.64 -7.27 -5.10
C SER A 74 -32.58 -8.10 -4.22
N ASP A 75 -32.19 -8.43 -2.99
CA ASP A 75 -32.99 -9.25 -2.06
C ASP A 75 -34.18 -8.51 -1.42
N SER A 76 -34.22 -7.17 -1.51
CA SER A 76 -35.28 -6.34 -0.90
C SER A 76 -36.48 -6.08 -1.82
N THR A 77 -36.59 -6.76 -2.97
CA THR A 77 -37.65 -6.53 -3.97
C THR A 77 -38.57 -7.73 -4.27
N GLU A 78 -38.56 -8.78 -3.43
CA GLU A 78 -39.56 -9.87 -3.50
C GLU A 78 -40.52 -9.87 -2.29
#